data_AF-A0AAU7Q7J3-F1
#
_entry.id   AF-A0AAU7Q7J3-F1
#
_cell.length_a   1.000
_cell.length_b   1.000
_cell.length_c   1.000
_cell.angle_alpha   90.00
_cell.angle_beta   90.00
_cell.angle_gamma   90.00
#
_symmetry.space_group_name_H-M   'P 1'
#
loop_
_entity.id
_entity.type
_entity.pdbx_description
1 polymer ?
#
loop_
_entity_poly.entity_id
_entity_poly.type
_entity_poly.pdbx_seq_one_letter_code
_entity_poly.pdbx_strand_id
1 'polypeptide(L)'
;MGFETIKKEIIFKQTGFGELTKINSQKTSKIYQGQTVYRVNDDISSDLQKGDQFYLDGWHKNHLEVFDMKDKLKRVLNLDGSINSDKTDKAEGEGRTLK
;
A
#
# COMPACT_ATOMS: atom_id res chain seq x y z
N MET A 1 -6.33 -24.29 -23.70
CA MET A 1 -6.84 -23.63 -22.48
C MET A 1 -6.02 -24.10 -21.30
N GLY A 2 -5.45 -23.17 -20.51
CA GLY A 2 -5.45 -23.32 -19.06
C GLY A 2 -4.15 -23.56 -18.28
N PHE A 3 -2.94 -23.49 -18.84
CA PHE A 3 -1.71 -23.75 -18.07
C PHE A 3 -0.97 -22.49 -17.59
N GLU A 4 -1.67 -21.37 -17.41
CA GLU A 4 -1.08 -20.10 -16.97
C GLU A 4 -1.76 -19.55 -15.71
N THR A 5 -2.14 -20.43 -14.79
CA THR A 5 -2.78 -20.01 -13.52
C THR A 5 -2.15 -20.64 -12.28
N ILE A 6 -1.40 -21.74 -12.41
CA ILE A 6 -0.96 -22.54 -11.25
C ILE A 6 0.44 -22.16 -10.71
N LYS A 7 1.07 -21.09 -11.21
CA LYS A 7 2.40 -20.64 -10.71
C LYS A 7 2.36 -19.42 -9.78
N LYS A 8 1.23 -18.72 -9.63
CA LYS A 8 1.12 -17.55 -8.73
C LYS A 8 0.73 -17.89 -7.28
N GLU A 9 0.22 -19.09 -7.01
CA GLU A 9 -0.46 -19.38 -5.73
C GLU A 9 0.42 -19.98 -4.61
N ILE A 10 1.72 -20.28 -4.85
CA ILE A 10 2.52 -21.07 -3.88
C ILE A 10 3.70 -20.30 -3.24
N ILE A 11 4.00 -19.06 -3.66
CA ILE A 11 5.16 -18.29 -3.12
C ILE A 11 4.72 -17.22 -2.09
N PHE A 12 3.49 -17.29 -1.59
CA PHE A 12 2.91 -16.31 -0.64
C PHE A 12 2.99 -16.72 0.83
N LYS A 13 4.01 -17.50 1.23
CA LYS A 13 4.26 -17.80 2.64
C LYS A 13 5.60 -17.21 3.09
N GLN A 14 5.51 -15.93 3.46
CA GLN A 14 6.43 -15.21 4.37
C GLN A 14 7.75 -14.67 3.79
N THR A 15 7.65 -13.80 2.79
CA THR A 15 8.41 -12.53 2.86
C THR A 15 7.45 -11.48 3.42
N GLY A 16 7.87 -10.72 4.44
CA GLY A 16 6.97 -9.82 5.16
C GLY A 16 6.27 -8.83 4.24
N PHE A 17 5.07 -8.36 4.59
CA PHE A 17 4.29 -7.40 3.78
C PHE A 17 5.14 -6.18 3.38
N GLY A 18 5.99 -5.67 4.27
CA GLY A 18 6.98 -4.63 3.95
C GLY A 18 7.97 -4.99 2.82
N GLU A 19 8.44 -6.23 2.73
CA GLU A 19 9.32 -6.66 1.63
C GLU A 19 8.55 -6.82 0.31
N LEU A 20 7.33 -7.34 0.37
CA LEU A 20 6.45 -7.45 -0.80
C LEU A 20 6.12 -6.07 -1.39
N THR A 21 5.84 -5.08 -0.53
CA THR A 21 5.62 -3.69 -0.99
C THR A 21 6.86 -3.11 -1.63
N LYS A 22 8.06 -3.38 -1.10
CA LYS A 22 9.33 -2.91 -1.69
C LYS A 22 9.58 -3.51 -3.07
N ILE A 23 9.30 -4.80 -3.27
CA ILE A 23 9.55 -5.50 -4.54
C ILE A 23 8.50 -5.10 -5.59
N ASN A 24 7.24 -5.01 -5.20
CA ASN A 24 6.11 -4.81 -6.12
C ASN A 24 5.70 -3.34 -6.25
N SER A 25 6.54 -2.40 -5.82
CA SER A 25 6.25 -0.97 -5.95
C SER A 25 7.44 -0.20 -6.48
N GLN A 26 7.15 0.91 -7.13
CA GLN A 26 8.15 1.83 -7.63
C GLN A 26 8.07 3.16 -6.88
N LYS A 27 9.24 3.74 -6.62
CA LYS A 27 9.34 5.10 -6.10
C LYS A 27 8.75 6.09 -7.12
N THR A 28 7.99 7.06 -6.63
CA THR A 28 7.54 8.20 -7.43
C THR A 28 8.34 9.46 -7.08
N SER A 29 8.12 10.53 -7.83
CA SER A 29 8.66 11.86 -7.50
C SER A 29 7.83 12.60 -6.45
N LYS A 30 6.67 12.07 -6.03
CA LYS A 30 5.80 12.72 -5.04
C LYS A 30 6.37 12.55 -3.64
N ILE A 31 6.36 13.65 -2.88
CA ILE A 31 6.69 13.68 -1.45
C ILE A 31 5.44 14.17 -0.71
N TYR A 32 5.03 13.43 0.33
CA TYR A 32 3.92 13.81 1.18
C TYR A 32 4.33 13.67 2.65
N GLN A 33 4.11 14.72 3.45
CA GLN A 33 4.59 14.78 4.85
C GLN A 33 6.08 14.40 5.01
N GLY A 34 6.92 14.81 4.06
CA GLY A 34 8.35 14.50 4.05
C GLY A 34 8.69 13.04 3.69
N GLN A 35 7.72 12.22 3.33
CA GLN A 35 7.88 10.83 2.95
C GLN A 35 7.73 10.64 1.45
N THR A 36 8.52 9.72 0.89
CA THR A 36 8.41 9.34 -0.52
C THR A 36 7.14 8.53 -0.73
N VAL A 37 6.34 8.90 -1.73
CA VAL A 37 5.20 8.11 -2.18
C VAL A 37 5.68 7.06 -3.18
N TYR A 38 5.21 5.83 -3.00
CA TYR A 38 5.43 4.69 -3.87
C TYR A 38 4.14 4.35 -4.61
N ARG A 39 4.26 3.81 -5.81
CA ARG A 39 3.14 3.28 -6.60
C ARG A 39 3.27 1.78 -6.74
N VAL A 40 2.20 1.06 -6.49
CA VAL A 40 2.11 -0.39 -6.62
C VAL A 40 2.07 -0.78 -8.11
N ASN A 41 2.93 -1.72 -8.50
CA ASN A 41 3.11 -2.17 -9.89
C ASN A 41 2.32 -3.45 -10.21
N ASP A 42 2.07 -4.31 -9.23
CA ASP A 42 1.26 -5.54 -9.33
C ASP A 42 0.47 -5.73 -8.03
N ASP A 43 -0.64 -6.47 -8.08
CA ASP A 43 -1.50 -6.65 -6.90
C ASP A 43 -0.74 -7.36 -5.77
N ILE A 44 -0.67 -6.72 -4.60
CA ILE A 44 0.01 -7.25 -3.40
C ILE A 44 -1.01 -7.94 -2.48
N SER A 45 -2.16 -7.30 -2.29
CA SER A 45 -3.29 -7.82 -1.51
C SER A 45 -4.61 -7.22 -1.99
N SER A 46 -5.74 -7.66 -1.42
CA SER A 46 -7.05 -7.03 -1.62
C SER A 46 -7.06 -5.54 -1.30
N ASP A 47 -6.23 -5.14 -0.34
CA ASP A 47 -6.21 -3.81 0.25
C ASP A 47 -5.13 -2.91 -0.35
N LEU A 48 -4.15 -3.50 -1.06
CA LEU A 48 -3.08 -2.81 -1.76
C LEU A 48 -2.91 -3.38 -3.17
N GLN A 49 -3.60 -2.75 -4.11
CA GLN A 49 -3.76 -3.23 -5.48
C GLN A 49 -2.89 -2.42 -6.45
N LYS A 50 -2.70 -2.95 -7.66
CA LYS A 50 -1.97 -2.29 -8.73
C LYS A 50 -2.51 -0.89 -9.01
N GLY A 51 -1.58 0.08 -9.08
CA GLY A 51 -1.90 1.49 -9.31
C GLY A 51 -2.20 2.28 -8.05
N ASP A 52 -2.45 1.62 -6.91
CA ASP A 52 -2.53 2.31 -5.63
C ASP A 52 -1.18 2.96 -5.29
N GLN A 53 -1.26 4.00 -4.50
CA GLN A 53 -0.12 4.75 -4.01
C GLN A 53 -0.05 4.62 -2.49
N PHE A 54 1.14 4.58 -1.92
CA PHE A 54 1.28 4.57 -0.47
C PHE A 54 2.58 5.23 -0.02
N TYR A 55 2.62 5.64 1.24
CA TYR A 55 3.85 6.02 1.92
C TYR A 55 3.88 5.45 3.33
N LEU A 56 5.09 5.27 3.86
CA LEU A 56 5.32 4.87 5.25
C LEU A 56 5.17 6.08 6.16
N ASP A 57 4.38 5.98 7.24
CA ASP A 57 4.26 7.04 8.24
C ASP A 57 5.62 7.57 8.67
N GLY A 58 5.81 8.88 8.58
CA GLY A 58 7.10 9.50 8.84
C GLY A 58 7.50 9.47 10.32
N TRP A 59 6.52 9.49 11.22
CA TRP A 59 6.80 9.65 12.65
C TRP A 59 7.04 8.31 13.35
N HIS A 60 6.08 7.40 13.28
CA HIS A 60 6.14 6.11 13.99
C HIS A 60 6.65 4.98 13.10
N LYS A 61 6.62 5.17 11.77
CA LYS A 61 7.07 4.18 10.77
C LYS A 61 6.46 2.79 10.98
N ASN A 62 5.21 2.75 11.44
CA ASN A 62 4.52 1.52 11.83
C ASN A 62 3.23 1.26 11.03
N HIS A 63 2.88 2.15 10.11
CA HIS A 63 1.73 1.97 9.20
C HIS A 63 2.01 2.62 7.84
N LEU A 64 1.27 2.15 6.84
CA LEU A 64 1.23 2.70 5.50
C LEU A 64 -0.11 3.40 5.28
N GLU A 65 -0.08 4.60 4.74
CA GLU A 65 -1.29 5.26 4.24
C GLU A 65 -1.43 4.95 2.76
N VAL A 66 -2.55 4.34 2.37
CA VAL A 66 -2.81 3.88 1.01
C VAL A 66 -3.86 4.78 0.36
N PHE A 67 -3.58 5.14 -0.88
CA PHE A 67 -4.39 6.02 -1.72
C PHE A 67 -4.65 5.35 -3.06
N ASP A 68 -5.78 5.67 -3.69
CA ASP A 68 -6.05 5.22 -5.05
C ASP A 68 -5.22 6.00 -6.09
N MET A 69 -5.35 5.59 -7.35
CA MET A 69 -4.73 6.27 -8.49
C MET A 69 -5.22 7.72 -8.71
N LYS A 70 -6.28 8.14 -8.04
CA LYS A 70 -6.88 9.48 -8.08
C LYS A 70 -6.50 10.29 -6.83
N ASP A 71 -5.48 9.85 -6.10
CA ASP A 71 -4.94 10.51 -4.91
C ASP A 71 -5.92 10.55 -3.72
N LYS A 72 -7.00 9.75 -3.73
CA LYS A 72 -7.95 9.65 -2.62
C LYS A 72 -7.51 8.60 -1.61
N LEU A 73 -7.64 8.91 -0.32
CA LEU A 73 -7.39 7.94 0.73
C LEU A 73 -8.26 6.69 0.52
N LYS A 74 -7.63 5.54 0.64
CA LYS A 74 -8.24 4.22 0.48
C LYS A 74 -8.36 3.50 1.81
N ARG A 75 -7.29 3.53 2.61
CA ARG A 75 -7.21 2.98 3.98
C ARG A 75 -5.80 3.17 4.56
N VAL A 76 -5.68 2.86 5.84
CA VAL A 76 -4.40 2.74 6.55
C VAL A 76 -4.12 1.27 6.86
N LEU A 77 -2.91 0.80 6.54
CA LEU A 77 -2.47 -0.57 6.77
C LEU A 77 -1.36 -0.63 7.81
N ASN A 78 -1.37 -1.63 8.68
CA ASN A 78 -0.23 -1.97 9.52
C ASN A 78 0.89 -2.59 8.67
N LEU A 79 2.12 -2.69 9.21
CA LEU A 79 3.26 -3.26 8.47
C LEU A 79 3.14 -4.75 8.16
N ASP A 80 2.22 -5.46 8.79
CA ASP A 80 1.85 -6.85 8.46
C ASP A 80 0.79 -6.93 7.35
N GLY A 81 0.20 -5.81 6.94
CA GLY A 81 -0.80 -5.72 5.87
C GLY A 81 -2.25 -5.73 6.34
N SER A 82 -2.52 -5.91 7.64
CA SER A 82 -3.86 -5.75 8.20
C SER A 82 -4.35 -4.30 8.16
N ILE A 83 -5.66 -4.11 8.03
CA ILE A 83 -6.30 -2.79 8.04
C ILE A 83 -6.27 -2.22 9.46
N ASN A 84 -5.88 -0.95 9.57
CA ASN A 84 -5.99 -0.16 10.79
C ASN A 84 -7.25 0.73 10.69
N SER A 85 -8.39 0.21 11.14
CA SER A 85 -9.69 0.88 11.03
C SER A 85 -9.70 2.25 11.73
N ASP A 86 -9.22 2.33 12.97
CA ASP A 86 -9.19 3.58 13.74
C ASP A 86 -8.39 4.68 13.02
N LYS A 87 -7.25 4.33 12.43
CA LYS A 87 -6.44 5.29 11.66
C LYS A 87 -7.08 5.62 10.32
N THR A 88 -7.78 4.68 9.70
CA THR A 88 -8.51 4.90 8.45
C THR A 88 -9.60 5.94 8.67
N ASP A 89 -10.47 5.72 9.66
CA ASP A 89 -11.56 6.64 10.00
C ASP A 89 -11.04 8.04 10.33
N LYS A 90 -9.93 8.11 11.08
CA LYS A 90 -9.28 9.39 11.40
C LYS A 90 -8.76 10.09 10.14
N ALA A 91 -8.06 9.38 9.28
CA ALA A 91 -7.49 9.93 8.06
C ALA A 91 -8.58 10.36 7.05
N GLU A 92 -9.71 9.64 7.01
CA GLU A 92 -10.90 10.03 6.24
C GLU A 92 -11.56 11.28 6.83
N GLY A 93 -11.72 11.35 8.15
CA GLY A 93 -12.27 12.52 8.84
C GLY A 93 -11.41 13.79 8.67
N GLU A 94 -10.09 13.62 8.53
CA GLU A 94 -9.16 14.70 8.19
C GLU A 94 -9.16 15.07 6.69
N GLY A 95 -9.84 14.30 5.83
CA GLY A 95 -9.93 14.54 4.39
C GLY A 95 -8.60 14.36 3.65
N ARG A 96 -7.75 13.43 4.10
CA ARG A 96 -6.40 13.24 3.52
C ARG A 96 -6.45 12.85 2.04
N THR A 97 -5.57 13.48 1.27
CA THR A 97 -5.38 13.24 -0.17
C THR A 97 -3.93 13.54 -0.55
N LEU A 98 -3.43 12.91 -1.62
CA LEU A 98 -2.10 13.17 -2.19
C LEU A 98 -2.09 14.31 -3.24
N LYS A 99 -3.09 15.20 -3.20
CA LYS A 99 -3.16 16.41 -4.03
C LYS A 99 -2.20 17.50 -3.55
#